data_AF-A0A7C6W553-F1
#
_entry.id   AF-A0A7C6W553-F1
#
_cell.length_a   1.000
_cell.length_b   1.000
_cell.length_c   1.000
_cell.angle_alpha   90.00
_cell.angle_beta   90.00
_cell.angle_gamma   90.00
#
_symmetry.space_group_name_H-M   'P 1'
#
loop_
_entity.id
_entity.type
_entity.pdbx_description
1 polymer ?
#
loop_
_entity_poly.entity_id
_entity_poly.type
_entity_poly.pdbx_seq_one_letter_code
_entity_poly.pdbx_strand_id
1 'polypeptide(L)'
;LSALQDADVLLYMTDVVETFDKNDDYIAKVENLDIPVLLLINKIDLTTQAELEELVAAWRRKLPKAEIYPIAALSNFNVDVIKKRIVELLPVSPPYFEKDALTDKPARFFVTEIIREKALLYYQKEIPYSIEVAVEEFIDEGSLIRIRALIMVERDSQKGIIIGHQGKALKKVGTMARKDIEKFFDKKVFLQMYVKVEKDWRDRDSILRSYGYRID
;
A
#
# COMPACT_ATOMS: atom_id res chain seq x y z
N LEU A 1 -9.27 8.06 9.21
CA LEU A 1 -10.00 9.21 8.61
C LEU A 1 -9.18 10.50 8.61
N SER A 2 -8.07 10.59 9.35
CA SER A 2 -7.27 11.84 9.40
C SER A 2 -6.71 12.27 8.04
N ALA A 3 -6.43 11.34 7.13
CA ALA A 3 -5.88 11.64 5.80
C ALA A 3 -6.82 12.49 4.91
N LEU A 4 -8.13 12.49 5.16
CA LEU A 4 -9.09 13.31 4.40
C LEU A 4 -9.19 14.75 4.93
N GLN A 5 -8.78 15.00 6.18
CA GLN A 5 -8.94 16.31 6.82
C GLN A 5 -7.76 17.25 6.52
N ASP A 6 -6.56 16.71 6.30
CA ASP A 6 -5.33 17.48 6.09
C ASP A 6 -4.87 17.52 4.61
N ALA A 7 -5.63 16.92 3.69
CA ALA A 7 -5.23 16.84 2.28
C ALA A 7 -5.53 18.14 1.53
N ASP A 8 -4.58 18.63 0.73
CA ASP A 8 -4.82 19.77 -0.19
C ASP A 8 -5.62 19.35 -1.43
N VAL A 9 -5.49 18.08 -1.86
CA VAL A 9 -6.16 17.50 -3.03
C VAL A 9 -6.52 16.04 -2.72
N LEU A 10 -7.75 15.63 -3.02
CA LEU A 10 -8.15 14.24 -2.92
C LEU A 10 -8.07 13.54 -4.27
N LEU A 11 -7.29 12.45 -4.33
CA LEU A 11 -7.38 11.48 -5.41
C LEU A 11 -8.33 10.35 -4.99
N TYR A 12 -9.52 10.31 -5.58
CA TYR A 12 -10.44 9.20 -5.40
C TYR A 12 -10.23 8.21 -6.54
N MET A 13 -9.78 6.99 -6.25
CA MET A 13 -9.56 5.96 -7.27
C MET A 13 -10.68 4.91 -7.22
N THR A 14 -11.27 4.64 -8.38
CA THR A 14 -12.22 3.55 -8.65
C THR A 14 -11.73 2.76 -9.87
N ASP A 15 -12.36 1.64 -10.17
CA ASP A 15 -12.17 0.96 -11.45
C ASP A 15 -13.49 0.78 -12.23
N VAL A 16 -13.41 0.12 -13.39
CA VAL A 16 -14.55 -0.13 -14.28
C VAL A 16 -15.46 -1.27 -13.83
N VAL A 17 -15.11 -1.98 -12.75
CA VAL A 17 -15.86 -3.13 -12.21
C VAL A 17 -16.60 -2.74 -10.93
N GLU A 18 -16.04 -1.84 -10.14
CA GLU A 18 -16.64 -1.37 -8.90
C GLU A 18 -17.91 -0.54 -9.14
N THR A 19 -18.90 -0.78 -8.28
CA THR A 19 -20.19 -0.11 -8.29
C THR A 19 -20.29 0.81 -7.07
N PHE A 20 -20.91 1.98 -7.25
CA PHE A 20 -20.96 3.09 -6.30
C PHE A 20 -21.56 2.71 -4.93
N ASP A 21 -22.50 1.77 -4.94
CA ASP A 21 -23.31 1.30 -3.82
C ASP A 21 -22.49 0.69 -2.67
N LYS A 22 -21.28 0.21 -2.95
CA LYS A 22 -20.43 -0.38 -1.91
C LYS A 22 -19.86 0.63 -0.91
N ASN A 23 -19.87 1.92 -1.24
CA ASN A 23 -19.16 2.97 -0.49
C ASN A 23 -20.00 4.25 -0.31
N ASP A 24 -21.33 4.17 -0.32
CA ASP A 24 -22.22 5.35 -0.29
C ASP A 24 -21.91 6.32 0.87
N ASP A 25 -21.64 5.81 2.08
CA ASP A 25 -21.26 6.63 3.24
C ASP A 25 -19.96 7.40 3.04
N TYR A 26 -18.99 6.81 2.32
CA TYR A 26 -17.72 7.45 2.04
C TYR A 26 -17.86 8.47 0.91
N ILE A 27 -18.63 8.14 -0.14
CA ILE A 27 -18.93 9.06 -1.24
C ILE A 27 -19.65 10.32 -0.72
N ALA A 28 -20.61 10.16 0.20
CA ALA A 28 -21.27 11.29 0.85
C ALA A 28 -20.29 12.19 1.61
N LYS A 29 -19.23 11.62 2.23
CA LYS A 29 -18.17 12.41 2.86
C LYS A 29 -17.35 13.16 1.82
N VAL A 30 -16.99 12.52 0.71
CA VAL A 30 -16.25 13.14 -0.39
C VAL A 30 -17.00 14.30 -1.02
N GLU A 31 -18.32 14.19 -1.17
CA GLU A 31 -19.17 15.26 -1.71
C GLU A 31 -19.15 16.54 -0.85
N ASN A 32 -18.99 16.36 0.47
CA ASN A 32 -18.94 17.43 1.46
C ASN A 32 -17.52 17.97 1.72
N LEU A 33 -16.51 17.50 0.99
CA LEU A 33 -15.17 18.08 1.09
C LEU A 33 -15.09 19.42 0.34
N ASP A 34 -14.34 20.35 0.93
CA ASP A 34 -14.07 21.67 0.35
C ASP A 34 -12.78 21.70 -0.49
N ILE A 35 -12.08 20.57 -0.59
CA ILE A 35 -10.82 20.43 -1.34
C ILE A 35 -11.08 19.89 -2.76
N PRO A 36 -10.22 20.20 -3.75
CA PRO A 36 -10.32 19.64 -5.08
C PRO A 36 -10.33 18.10 -5.07
N VAL A 37 -11.29 17.51 -5.78
CA VAL A 37 -11.42 16.04 -5.92
C VAL A 37 -11.11 15.64 -7.35
N LEU A 38 -10.07 14.82 -7.53
CA LEU A 38 -9.72 14.17 -8.79
C LEU A 38 -10.22 12.72 -8.72
N LEU A 39 -11.28 12.42 -9.45
CA LEU A 39 -11.81 11.07 -9.58
C LEU A 39 -11.08 10.32 -10.70
N LEU A 40 -10.35 9.27 -10.35
CA LEU A 40 -9.60 8.44 -11.28
C LEU A 40 -10.35 7.14 -11.53
N ILE A 41 -10.81 6.93 -12.77
CA ILE A 41 -11.43 5.66 -13.19
C ILE A 41 -10.34 4.82 -13.84
N ASN A 42 -9.77 3.88 -13.09
CA ASN A 42 -8.66 3.05 -13.53
C ASN A 42 -9.13 1.79 -14.28
N LYS A 43 -8.21 1.13 -14.98
CA LYS A 43 -8.44 -0.11 -15.75
C LYS A 43 -9.39 0.08 -16.94
N ILE A 44 -9.34 1.24 -17.62
CA ILE A 44 -10.20 1.49 -18.80
C ILE A 44 -9.89 0.55 -19.98
N ASP A 45 -8.72 -0.10 -19.96
CA ASP A 45 -8.34 -1.15 -20.91
C ASP A 45 -9.21 -2.43 -20.79
N LEU A 46 -10.01 -2.55 -19.72
CA LEU A 46 -10.90 -3.69 -19.47
C LEU A 46 -12.38 -3.41 -19.80
N THR A 47 -12.71 -2.26 -20.40
CA THR A 47 -14.08 -1.87 -20.75
C THR A 47 -14.17 -1.31 -22.17
N THR A 48 -15.39 -1.12 -22.67
CA THR A 48 -15.64 -0.46 -23.95
C THR A 48 -15.84 1.04 -23.80
N GLN A 49 -15.69 1.78 -24.91
CA GLN A 49 -15.93 3.24 -24.92
C GLN A 49 -17.35 3.60 -24.45
N ALA A 50 -18.36 2.85 -24.89
CA ALA A 50 -19.75 3.11 -24.53
C ALA A 50 -20.01 2.92 -23.03
N GLU A 51 -19.54 1.80 -22.46
CA GLU A 51 -19.66 1.52 -21.03
C GLU A 51 -18.89 2.55 -20.19
N LEU A 52 -17.70 2.96 -20.65
CA LEU A 52 -16.91 3.99 -19.97
C LEU A 52 -17.62 5.35 -19.97
N GLU A 53 -18.23 5.75 -21.08
CA GLU A 53 -19.02 6.99 -21.17
C GLU A 53 -20.21 6.98 -20.20
N GLU A 54 -20.93 5.86 -20.12
CA GLU A 54 -22.01 5.67 -19.15
C GLU A 54 -21.51 5.76 -17.70
N LEU A 55 -20.37 5.11 -17.41
CA LEU A 55 -19.75 5.13 -16.09
C LEU A 55 -19.30 6.54 -15.68
N VAL A 56 -18.66 7.28 -16.59
CA VAL A 56 -18.26 8.68 -16.39
C VAL A 56 -19.49 9.54 -16.13
N ALA A 57 -20.56 9.38 -16.91
CA ALA A 57 -21.80 10.13 -16.71
C ALA A 57 -22.46 9.83 -15.36
N ALA A 58 -22.42 8.57 -14.92
CA ALA A 58 -22.92 8.17 -13.61
C ALA A 58 -22.10 8.80 -12.47
N TRP A 59 -20.76 8.73 -12.53
CA TRP A 59 -19.89 9.40 -11.56
C TRP A 59 -20.08 10.90 -11.52
N ARG A 60 -20.27 11.55 -12.68
CA ARG A 60 -20.50 12.99 -12.77
C ARG A 60 -21.78 13.43 -12.07
N ARG A 61 -22.81 12.57 -12.05
CA ARG A 61 -24.04 12.83 -11.28
C ARG A 61 -23.83 12.64 -9.78
N LYS A 62 -23.03 11.66 -9.38
CA LYS A 62 -22.79 11.30 -7.98
C LYS A 62 -21.81 12.25 -7.27
N LEU A 63 -20.78 12.71 -7.97
CA LEU A 63 -19.76 13.62 -7.48
C LEU A 63 -19.61 14.81 -8.45
N PRO A 64 -20.59 15.75 -8.46
CA PRO A 64 -20.62 16.83 -9.45
C PRO A 64 -19.45 17.82 -9.34
N LYS A 65 -18.80 17.89 -8.17
CA LYS A 65 -17.62 18.74 -7.92
C LYS A 65 -16.30 18.09 -8.36
N ALA A 66 -16.28 16.78 -8.66
CA ALA A 66 -15.05 16.07 -8.98
C ALA A 66 -14.65 16.26 -10.46
N GLU A 67 -13.35 16.42 -10.70
CA GLU A 67 -12.77 16.30 -12.04
C GLU A 67 -12.50 14.82 -12.34
N ILE A 68 -13.06 14.30 -13.44
CA ILE A 68 -13.02 12.86 -13.76
C ILE A 68 -11.94 12.57 -14.81
N TYR A 69 -11.05 11.64 -14.48
CA TYR A 69 -9.95 11.19 -15.34
C TYR A 69 -10.00 9.67 -15.55
N PRO A 70 -10.40 9.21 -16.75
CA PRO A 70 -10.24 7.82 -17.15
C PRO A 70 -8.76 7.50 -17.38
N ILE A 71 -8.25 6.43 -16.76
CA ILE A 71 -6.84 6.02 -16.84
C ILE A 71 -6.65 4.52 -17.02
N ALA A 72 -5.49 4.15 -17.56
CA ALA A 72 -4.95 2.79 -17.42
C ALA A 72 -3.56 2.89 -16.81
N ALA A 73 -3.48 2.74 -15.48
CA ALA A 73 -2.25 2.95 -14.72
C ALA A 73 -1.11 2.02 -15.16
N LEU A 74 -1.44 0.76 -15.52
CA LEU A 74 -0.45 -0.23 -15.96
C LEU A 74 0.23 0.14 -17.28
N SER A 75 -0.47 0.79 -18.19
CA SER A 75 0.07 1.27 -19.48
C SER A 75 0.53 2.72 -19.43
N ASN A 76 0.50 3.35 -18.25
CA ASN A 76 0.79 4.77 -18.03
C ASN A 76 -0.12 5.71 -18.85
N PHE A 77 -1.31 5.27 -19.26
CA PHE A 77 -2.25 6.10 -20.00
C PHE A 77 -2.87 7.17 -19.09
N ASN A 78 -2.77 8.44 -19.51
CA ASN A 78 -3.34 9.62 -18.86
C ASN A 78 -2.82 9.93 -17.43
N VAL A 79 -1.80 9.19 -16.96
CA VAL A 79 -1.16 9.39 -15.65
C VAL A 79 -0.42 10.73 -15.58
N ASP A 80 0.27 11.14 -16.64
CA ASP A 80 1.05 12.38 -16.63
C ASP A 80 0.18 13.65 -16.65
N VAL A 81 -1.05 13.55 -17.17
CA VAL A 81 -2.03 14.65 -17.09
C VAL A 81 -2.45 14.87 -15.64
N ILE A 82 -2.72 13.79 -14.91
CA ILE A 82 -3.07 13.86 -13.49
C ILE A 82 -1.91 14.44 -12.67
N LYS A 83 -0.67 13.99 -12.91
CA LYS A 83 0.51 14.54 -12.22
C LYS A 83 0.61 16.06 -12.38
N LYS A 84 0.43 16.56 -13.61
CA LYS A 84 0.41 18.01 -13.88
C LYS A 84 -0.72 18.70 -13.13
N ARG A 85 -1.93 18.12 -13.17
CA ARG A 85 -3.10 18.68 -12.49
C ARG A 85 -2.91 18.76 -10.98
N ILE A 86 -2.33 17.74 -10.36
CA ILE A 86 -1.99 17.76 -8.93
C ILE A 86 -1.06 18.94 -8.63
N VAL A 87 0.01 19.12 -9.40
CA VAL A 87 0.96 20.23 -9.20
C VAL A 87 0.28 21.60 -9.35
N GLU A 88 -0.67 21.74 -10.27
CA GLU A 88 -1.44 22.98 -10.44
C GLU A 88 -2.38 23.29 -9.28
N LEU A 89 -2.88 22.25 -8.59
CA LEU A 89 -3.82 22.39 -7.48
C LEU A 89 -3.13 22.57 -6.12
N LEU A 90 -1.89 22.12 -5.98
CA LEU A 90 -1.14 22.24 -4.73
C LEU A 90 -0.80 23.70 -4.40
N PRO A 91 -0.95 24.12 -3.14
CA PRO A 91 -0.55 25.46 -2.72
C PRO A 91 0.97 25.61 -2.76
N VAL A 92 1.42 26.85 -2.98
CA VAL A 92 2.85 27.17 -2.86
C VAL A 92 3.26 27.05 -1.39
N SER A 93 4.24 26.19 -1.10
CA SER A 93 4.75 25.94 0.24
C SER A 93 6.25 25.67 0.22
N PRO A 94 7.01 25.98 1.29
CA PRO A 94 8.39 25.50 1.41
C PRO A 94 8.47 23.98 1.33
N PRO A 95 9.60 23.43 0.84
CA PRO A 95 9.82 21.99 0.87
C PRO A 95 9.85 21.50 2.32
N TYR A 96 8.94 20.58 2.66
CA TYR A 96 8.90 19.93 3.97
C TYR A 96 9.98 18.84 4.13
N PHE A 97 10.50 18.32 3.01
CA PHE A 97 11.51 17.27 2.95
C PHE A 97 12.64 17.67 1.99
N GLU A 98 13.82 17.07 2.18
CA GLU A 98 14.96 17.26 1.27
C GLU A 98 14.65 16.72 -0.14
N LYS A 99 15.30 17.27 -1.17
CA LYS A 99 15.04 16.88 -2.58
C LYS A 99 15.32 15.40 -2.87
N ASP A 100 16.26 14.82 -2.12
CA ASP A 100 16.69 13.43 -2.28
C ASP A 100 15.99 12.49 -1.29
N ALA A 101 15.11 13.04 -0.43
CA ALA A 101 14.30 12.24 0.47
C ALA A 101 13.26 11.47 -0.35
N LEU A 102 13.54 10.20 -0.64
CA LEU A 102 12.58 9.28 -1.24
C LEU A 102 11.34 9.07 -0.35
N THR A 103 11.45 9.31 0.95
CA THR A 103 10.44 9.01 1.97
C THR A 103 10.82 9.56 3.35
N ASP A 104 9.84 9.80 4.21
CA ASP A 104 10.00 10.09 5.64
C ASP A 104 10.07 8.82 6.51
N LYS A 105 9.88 7.64 5.91
CA LYS A 105 9.77 6.37 6.65
C LYS A 105 11.14 5.81 7.01
N PRO A 106 11.30 5.22 8.21
CA PRO A 106 12.55 4.55 8.60
C PRO A 106 12.91 3.39 7.66
N ALA A 107 14.20 3.10 7.49
CA ALA A 107 14.69 1.94 6.72
C ALA A 107 13.98 0.60 7.06
N ARG A 108 13.62 0.42 8.34
CA ARG A 108 12.88 -0.75 8.84
C ARG A 108 11.49 -0.89 8.19
N PHE A 109 10.82 0.21 7.90
CA PHE A 109 9.53 0.21 7.21
C PHE A 109 9.64 -0.43 5.82
N PHE A 110 10.65 -0.04 5.03
CA PHE A 110 10.86 -0.62 3.70
C PHE A 110 11.16 -2.11 3.75
N VAL A 111 11.97 -2.53 4.71
CA VAL A 111 12.24 -3.96 4.92
C VAL A 111 10.95 -4.71 5.24
N THR A 112 10.12 -4.18 6.13
CA THR A 112 8.79 -4.73 6.43
C THR A 112 7.91 -4.82 5.18
N GLU A 113 7.78 -3.75 4.41
CA GLU A 113 6.93 -3.71 3.21
C GLU A 113 7.45 -4.62 2.10
N ILE A 114 8.77 -4.70 1.87
CA ILE A 114 9.35 -5.61 0.88
C ILE A 114 9.05 -7.07 1.26
N ILE A 115 9.16 -7.43 2.55
CA ILE A 115 8.83 -8.79 3.00
C ILE A 115 7.33 -9.06 2.83
N ARG A 116 6.46 -8.11 3.20
CA ARG A 116 4.99 -8.22 3.03
C ARG A 116 4.61 -8.39 1.57
N GLU A 117 5.21 -7.63 0.67
CA GLU A 117 5.02 -7.76 -0.79
C GLU A 117 5.39 -9.18 -1.26
N LYS A 118 6.53 -9.72 -0.81
CA LYS A 118 6.94 -11.08 -1.22
C LYS A 118 6.05 -12.17 -0.65
N ALA A 119 5.51 -11.95 0.55
CA ALA A 119 4.50 -12.82 1.11
C ALA A 119 3.20 -12.77 0.27
N LEU A 120 2.77 -11.58 -0.16
CA LEU A 120 1.60 -11.38 -1.03
C LEU A 120 1.74 -12.06 -2.40
N LEU A 121 2.93 -11.98 -3.01
CA LEU A 121 3.18 -12.60 -4.30
C LEU A 121 3.29 -14.13 -4.22
N TYR A 122 3.72 -14.67 -3.08
CA TYR A 122 4.06 -16.08 -2.96
C TYR A 122 2.96 -16.94 -2.31
N TYR A 123 2.34 -16.45 -1.24
CA TYR A 123 1.28 -17.17 -0.56
C TYR A 123 -0.07 -16.91 -1.22
N GLN A 124 -0.98 -17.87 -1.13
CA GLN A 124 -2.31 -17.80 -1.74
C GLN A 124 -3.40 -17.60 -0.68
N LYS A 125 -4.61 -17.34 -1.17
CA LYS A 125 -5.83 -17.20 -0.37
C LYS A 125 -5.69 -16.09 0.68
N GLU A 126 -6.18 -16.32 1.90
CA GLU A 126 -6.21 -15.34 3.00
C GLU A 126 -4.88 -15.16 3.74
N ILE A 127 -3.88 -15.99 3.44
CA ILE A 127 -2.61 -16.05 4.19
C ILE A 127 -1.82 -14.73 4.12
N PRO A 128 -1.58 -14.13 2.95
CA PRO A 128 -0.83 -12.87 2.88
C PRO A 128 -1.43 -11.73 3.68
N TYR A 129 -2.76 -11.70 3.79
CA TYR A 129 -3.47 -10.66 4.50
C TYR A 129 -3.44 -10.88 6.01
N SER A 130 -3.10 -12.10 6.46
CA SER A 130 -3.12 -12.58 7.84
C SER A 130 -1.77 -12.62 8.53
N ILE A 131 -0.83 -11.83 8.03
CA ILE A 131 0.49 -11.68 8.63
C ILE A 131 0.77 -10.24 9.03
N GLU A 132 1.63 -10.09 10.02
CA GLU A 132 2.32 -8.84 10.30
C GLU A 132 3.84 -9.06 10.26
N VAL A 133 4.59 -8.06 9.80
CA VAL A 133 6.05 -8.16 9.69
C VAL A 133 6.71 -7.06 10.50
N ALA A 134 7.46 -7.44 11.53
CA ALA A 134 8.24 -6.53 12.34
C ALA A 134 9.74 -6.76 12.15
N VAL A 135 10.52 -5.69 11.98
CA VAL A 135 11.98 -5.75 12.00
C VAL A 135 12.46 -5.53 13.42
N GLU A 136 12.87 -6.61 14.08
CA GLU A 136 13.40 -6.58 15.44
C GLU A 136 14.83 -6.01 15.46
N GLU A 137 15.66 -6.40 14.49
CA GLU A 137 17.07 -6.02 14.42
C GLU A 137 17.42 -5.49 13.03
N PHE A 138 18.14 -4.37 13.00
CA PHE A 138 18.72 -3.77 11.80
C PHE A 138 20.07 -3.20 12.18
N ILE A 139 21.15 -3.86 11.76
CA ILE A 139 22.53 -3.45 12.03
C ILE A 139 23.22 -3.24 10.69
N ASP A 140 23.68 -2.00 10.44
CA ASP A 140 24.49 -1.65 9.28
C ASP A 140 25.97 -1.72 9.65
N GLU A 141 26.67 -2.72 9.13
CA GLU A 141 28.11 -2.97 9.33
C GLU A 141 28.95 -2.32 8.21
N GLY A 142 28.40 -1.36 7.47
CA GLY A 142 29.03 -0.73 6.31
C GLY A 142 28.77 -1.51 5.03
N SER A 143 29.48 -2.62 4.81
CA SER A 143 29.36 -3.44 3.59
C SER A 143 28.22 -4.48 3.65
N LEU A 144 27.70 -4.76 4.84
CA LEU A 144 26.67 -5.75 5.11
C LEU A 144 25.61 -5.17 6.05
N ILE A 145 24.34 -5.38 5.73
CA ILE A 145 23.24 -5.11 6.64
C ILE A 145 22.74 -6.45 7.21
N ARG A 146 22.69 -6.57 8.53
CA ARG A 146 22.09 -7.70 9.23
C ARG A 146 20.68 -7.34 9.69
N ILE A 147 19.72 -8.16 9.28
CA ILE A 147 18.31 -7.93 9.52
C ILE A 147 17.70 -9.16 10.18
N ARG A 148 16.98 -8.94 11.29
CA ARG A 148 16.09 -9.92 11.90
C ARG A 148 14.66 -9.45 11.76
N ALA A 149 13.85 -10.22 11.05
CA ALA A 149 12.44 -9.97 10.86
C ALA A 149 11.59 -11.07 11.49
N LEU A 150 10.47 -10.67 12.07
CA LEU A 150 9.46 -11.53 12.66
C LEU A 150 8.19 -11.45 11.82
N ILE A 151 7.75 -12.59 11.29
CA ILE A 151 6.45 -12.76 10.64
C ILE A 151 5.49 -13.32 11.69
N MET A 152 4.48 -12.54 12.03
CA MET A 152 3.49 -12.88 13.04
C MET A 152 2.21 -13.38 12.37
N VAL A 153 1.65 -14.44 12.93
CA VAL A 153 0.40 -15.06 12.46
C VAL A 153 -0.51 -15.34 13.65
N GLU A 154 -1.81 -15.47 13.41
CA GLU A 154 -2.78 -15.70 14.49
C GLU A 154 -2.86 -17.17 14.93
N ARG A 155 -2.60 -18.11 14.01
CA ARG A 155 -2.83 -19.55 14.23
C ARG A 155 -1.62 -20.41 13.86
N ASP A 156 -1.43 -21.52 14.56
CA ASP A 156 -0.36 -22.49 14.26
C ASP A 156 -0.47 -23.09 12.85
N SER A 157 -1.69 -23.25 12.33
CA SER A 157 -1.92 -23.68 10.95
C SER A 157 -1.30 -22.72 9.94
N GLN A 158 -1.47 -21.41 10.15
CA GLN A 158 -0.87 -20.36 9.32
C GLN A 158 0.65 -20.39 9.44
N LYS A 159 1.19 -20.59 10.65
CA LYS A 159 2.65 -20.73 10.86
C LYS A 159 3.21 -21.89 10.02
N GLY A 160 2.52 -23.03 10.01
CA GLY A 160 2.88 -24.17 9.16
C GLY A 160 2.90 -23.83 7.67
N ILE A 161 1.93 -23.06 7.18
CA ILE A 161 1.85 -22.62 5.78
C ILE A 161 2.97 -21.64 5.43
N ILE A 162 3.23 -20.65 6.28
CA ILE A 162 4.29 -19.66 6.08
C ILE A 162 5.67 -20.35 6.02
N ILE A 163 5.95 -21.25 6.96
CA ILE A 163 7.20 -22.02 6.95
C ILE A 163 7.26 -22.92 5.71
N GLY A 164 6.16 -23.61 5.40
CA GLY A 164 6.04 -24.57 4.33
C GLY A 164 6.87 -25.84 4.58
N HIS A 165 6.73 -26.82 3.69
CA HIS A 165 7.41 -28.10 3.83
C HIS A 165 8.94 -27.92 3.90
N GLN A 166 9.55 -28.35 5.01
CA GLN A 166 10.98 -28.19 5.31
C GLN A 166 11.50 -26.74 5.22
N GLY A 167 10.65 -25.74 5.49
CA GLY A 167 11.05 -24.33 5.43
C GLY A 167 11.20 -23.77 4.01
N LYS A 168 10.82 -24.54 2.96
CA LYS A 168 11.03 -24.15 1.55
C LYS A 168 10.29 -22.87 1.19
N ALA A 169 9.08 -22.68 1.71
CA ALA A 169 8.28 -21.49 1.43
C ALA A 169 8.91 -20.24 2.04
N LEU A 170 9.22 -20.27 3.34
CA LEU A 170 9.88 -19.16 4.04
C LEU A 170 11.24 -18.82 3.42
N LYS A 171 12.02 -19.83 3.03
CA LYS A 171 13.30 -19.63 2.32
C LYS A 171 13.11 -18.93 0.99
N LYS A 172 12.06 -19.28 0.23
CA LYS A 172 11.76 -18.64 -1.06
C LYS A 172 11.39 -17.18 -0.88
N VAL A 173 10.48 -16.87 0.05
CA VAL A 173 10.10 -15.49 0.41
C VAL A 173 11.31 -14.69 0.85
N GLY A 174 12.11 -15.22 1.78
CA GLY A 174 13.32 -14.55 2.28
C GLY A 174 14.35 -14.31 1.20
N THR A 175 14.50 -15.24 0.25
CA THR A 175 15.43 -15.05 -0.89
C THR A 175 14.97 -13.93 -1.81
N MET A 176 13.67 -13.82 -2.09
CA MET A 176 13.12 -12.75 -2.92
C MET A 176 13.23 -11.41 -2.20
N ALA A 177 12.82 -11.34 -0.93
CA ALA A 177 12.89 -10.12 -0.13
C ALA A 177 14.33 -9.63 0.02
N ARG A 178 15.28 -10.53 0.35
CA ARG A 178 16.70 -10.18 0.47
C ARG A 178 17.25 -9.53 -0.79
N LYS A 179 16.95 -10.06 -1.99
CA LYS A 179 17.44 -9.48 -3.26
C LYS A 179 16.94 -8.05 -3.47
N ASP A 180 15.68 -7.80 -3.14
CA ASP A 180 15.07 -6.48 -3.30
C ASP A 180 15.58 -5.49 -2.26
N ILE A 181 15.80 -5.94 -1.02
CA ILE A 181 16.45 -5.16 0.03
C ILE A 181 17.90 -4.83 -0.36
N GLU A 182 18.66 -5.79 -0.91
CA GLU A 182 20.03 -5.53 -1.39
C GLU A 182 20.05 -4.46 -2.48
N LYS A 183 19.10 -4.52 -3.42
CA LYS A 183 18.95 -3.52 -4.48
C LYS A 183 18.54 -2.16 -3.91
N PHE A 184 17.66 -2.14 -2.92
CA PHE A 184 17.17 -0.91 -2.30
C PHE A 184 18.26 -0.16 -1.53
N PHE A 185 19.09 -0.88 -0.76
CA PHE A 185 20.16 -0.28 0.04
C PHE A 185 21.52 -0.23 -0.66
N ASP A 186 21.63 -0.80 -1.87
CA ASP A 186 22.88 -0.99 -2.60
C ASP A 186 24.01 -1.63 -1.75
N LYS A 187 23.61 -2.61 -0.92
CA LYS A 187 24.49 -3.30 0.05
C LYS A 187 24.17 -4.78 0.10
N LYS A 188 25.11 -5.60 0.58
CA LYS A 188 24.81 -7.00 0.90
C LYS A 188 23.89 -7.06 2.12
N VAL A 189 23.02 -8.06 2.13
CA VAL A 189 22.04 -8.24 3.21
C VAL A 189 22.07 -9.67 3.73
N PHE A 190 22.18 -9.80 5.05
CA PHE A 190 21.92 -11.04 5.77
C PHE A 190 20.54 -10.93 6.43
N LEU A 191 19.54 -11.57 5.82
CA LEU A 191 18.15 -11.55 6.28
C LEU A 191 17.81 -12.85 7.01
N GLN A 192 17.54 -12.75 8.31
CA GLN A 192 16.94 -13.81 9.11
C GLN A 192 15.45 -13.53 9.31
N MET A 193 14.62 -14.53 9.05
CA MET A 193 13.17 -14.44 9.25
C MET A 193 12.69 -15.55 10.18
N TYR A 194 11.86 -15.16 11.14
CA TYR A 194 11.22 -16.07 12.09
C TYR A 194 9.71 -16.00 11.95
N VAL A 195 9.01 -17.08 12.30
CA VAL A 195 7.55 -17.12 12.29
C VAL A 195 7.04 -17.38 13.70
N LYS A 196 6.29 -16.42 14.24
CA LYS A 196 5.71 -16.48 15.59
C LYS A 196 4.19 -16.48 15.51
N VAL A 197 3.56 -17.32 16.33
CA VAL A 197 2.11 -17.25 16.55
C VAL A 197 1.86 -16.25 17.66
N GLU A 198 1.04 -15.25 17.38
CA GLU A 198 0.58 -14.24 18.31
C GLU A 198 -0.95 -14.21 18.20
N LYS A 199 -1.66 -14.90 19.10
CA LYS A 199 -3.12 -15.06 18.97
C LYS A 199 -3.83 -13.71 19.07
N ASP A 200 -4.87 -13.51 18.27
CA ASP A 200 -5.75 -12.34 18.36
C ASP A 200 -4.98 -11.00 18.38
N TRP A 201 -3.85 -10.92 17.66
CA TRP A 201 -3.01 -9.73 17.65
C TRP A 201 -3.70 -8.55 16.96
N ARG A 202 -4.57 -8.84 15.99
CA ARG A 202 -5.39 -7.85 15.28
C ARG A 202 -6.47 -7.21 16.15
N ASP A 203 -6.91 -7.89 17.20
CA ASP A 203 -7.94 -7.39 18.12
C ASP A 203 -7.32 -6.70 19.34
N ARG A 204 -5.98 -6.61 19.41
CA ARG A 204 -5.25 -6.04 20.54
C ARG A 204 -4.64 -4.70 20.17
N ASP A 205 -5.31 -3.63 20.59
CA ASP A 205 -4.90 -2.25 20.31
C ASP A 205 -3.46 -1.92 20.69
N SER A 206 -2.99 -2.45 21.83
CA SER A 206 -1.60 -2.24 22.29
C SER A 206 -0.57 -2.83 21.33
N ILE A 207 -0.92 -3.92 20.66
CA ILE A 207 -0.07 -4.63 19.71
C ILE A 207 -0.15 -3.98 18.33
N LEU A 208 -1.34 -3.59 17.89
CA LEU A 208 -1.51 -2.80 16.67
C LEU A 208 -0.69 -1.50 16.71
N ARG A 209 -0.72 -0.79 17.85
CA ARG A 209 0.09 0.43 18.05
C ARG A 209 1.59 0.16 17.98
N SER A 210 2.07 -0.97 18.53
CA SER A 210 3.50 -1.30 18.47
C SER A 210 3.97 -1.68 17.06
N TYR A 211 3.07 -2.08 16.18
CA TYR A 211 3.33 -2.32 14.76
C TYR A 211 3.13 -1.08 13.88
N GLY A 212 2.83 0.08 14.48
CA GLY A 212 2.70 1.34 13.77
C GLY A 212 1.31 1.62 13.21
N TYR A 213 0.31 0.78 13.51
CA TYR A 213 -1.09 1.11 13.21
C TYR A 213 -1.58 2.19 14.17
N ARG A 214 -2.07 3.30 13.62
CA ARG A 214 -2.83 4.28 14.38
C ARG A 214 -4.28 3.82 14.39
N ILE A 215 -4.77 3.55 15.59
CA ILE A 215 -6.18 3.24 15.83
C ILE A 215 -6.85 4.59 16.03
N ASP A 216 -7.43 5.09 14.94
CA ASP A 216 -8.29 6.28 14.94
C ASP A 216 -9.56 6.00 15.75
#